data_AF-A0A1E3V868-F1
#
_entry.id   AF-A0A1E3V868-F1
#
_cell.length_a   1.000
_cell.length_b   1.000
_cell.length_c   1.000
_cell.angle_alpha   90.00
_cell.angle_beta   90.00
_cell.angle_gamma   90.00
#
_symmetry.space_group_name_H-M   'P 1'
#
loop_
_entity.id
_entity.type
_entity.pdbx_description
1 polymer ?
#
loop_
_entity_poly.entity_id
_entity_poly.type
_entity_poly.pdbx_seq_one_letter_code
_entity_poly.pdbx_strand_id
1 'polypeptide(L)'
;MSSTVDTISPSDRRMIQSVLDDAGYDSGFLAEDHHLFNTAALLVTKLFLAGEGSRSGLAAKLEYQLGKAAKNRRTCAFSLPRYAIQGLPIELQSRNLAQQKRPG
;
A
#
# COMPACT_ATOMS: atom_id res chain seq x y z
N MET A 1 25.49 -24.19 -21.22
CA MET A 1 24.55 -23.15 -20.74
C MET A 1 24.92 -22.86 -19.29
N SER A 2 25.43 -21.67 -18.98
CA SER A 2 25.79 -21.31 -17.61
C SER A 2 24.54 -20.80 -16.91
N SER A 3 23.93 -21.63 -16.06
CA SER A 3 22.93 -21.15 -15.11
C SER A 3 23.72 -20.54 -13.95
N THR A 4 23.95 -19.23 -14.02
CA THR A 4 24.38 -18.48 -12.84
C THR A 4 23.22 -18.55 -11.86
N VAL A 5 23.32 -19.49 -10.91
CA VAL A 5 22.56 -19.41 -9.68
C VAL A 5 22.99 -18.09 -9.02
N ASP A 6 22.21 -17.03 -9.23
CA ASP A 6 22.40 -15.75 -8.56
C ASP A 6 22.27 -15.99 -7.06
N THR A 7 23.43 -16.24 -6.45
CA THR A 7 23.52 -16.70 -5.09
C THR A 7 23.42 -15.46 -4.23
N ILE A 8 22.27 -15.24 -3.59
CA ILE A 8 22.04 -14.08 -2.72
C ILE A 8 23.10 -14.08 -1.62
N SER A 9 23.98 -13.07 -1.64
CA SER A 9 25.05 -12.94 -0.66
C SER A 9 24.51 -12.48 0.71
N PRO A 10 25.27 -12.62 1.80
CA PRO A 10 24.88 -12.07 3.11
C PRO A 10 24.65 -10.56 3.09
N SER A 11 25.33 -9.82 2.21
CA SER A 11 25.14 -8.38 2.03
C SER A 11 23.81 -8.08 1.33
N ASP A 12 23.45 -8.87 0.33
CA ASP A 12 22.17 -8.75 -0.37
C ASP A 12 21.00 -9.06 0.56
N ARG A 13 21.13 -10.09 1.40
CA ARG A 13 20.13 -10.39 2.43
C ARG A 13 19.91 -9.21 3.39
N ARG A 14 20.98 -8.54 3.81
CA ARG A 14 20.89 -7.35 4.67
C ARG A 14 20.21 -6.18 3.96
N MET A 15 20.48 -5.99 2.68
CA MET A 15 19.76 -4.99 1.88
C MET A 15 18.28 -5.33 1.75
N ILE A 16 17.93 -6.57 1.39
CA ILE A 16 16.54 -7.02 1.29
C ILE A 16 15.81 -6.82 2.62
N GLN A 17 16.43 -7.20 3.74
CA GLN A 17 15.85 -6.97 5.07
C GLN A 17 15.63 -5.48 5.35
N SER A 18 16.61 -4.63 5.04
CA SER A 18 16.46 -3.18 5.24
C SER A 18 15.32 -2.58 4.41
N VAL A 19 15.06 -3.08 3.20
CA VAL A 19 13.91 -2.65 2.38
C VAL A 19 12.59 -3.03 3.05
N LEU A 20 12.51 -4.25 3.59
CA LEU A 20 11.32 -4.73 4.29
C LEU A 20 11.06 -3.90 5.55
N ASP A 21 12.09 -3.66 6.35
CA ASP A 21 12.01 -2.85 7.57
C ASP A 21 11.56 -1.41 7.25
N ASP A 22 12.16 -0.77 6.24
CA ASP A 22 11.79 0.60 5.79
C ASP A 22 10.34 0.68 5.29
N ALA A 23 9.81 -0.42 4.74
CA ALA A 23 8.42 -0.54 4.29
C ALA A 23 7.42 -0.92 5.41
N GLY A 24 7.92 -1.19 6.62
CA GLY A 24 7.13 -1.58 7.80
C GLY A 24 6.86 -3.08 7.89
N TYR A 25 7.52 -3.91 7.09
CA TYR A 25 7.52 -5.37 7.21
C TYR A 25 8.63 -5.82 8.16
N ASP A 26 8.51 -5.44 9.43
CA ASP A 26 9.47 -5.78 10.48
C ASP A 26 9.13 -7.11 11.18
N SER A 27 9.93 -7.49 12.18
CA SER A 27 9.69 -8.68 13.00
C SER A 27 8.35 -8.66 13.76
N GLY A 28 7.80 -7.48 14.05
CA GLY A 28 6.49 -7.32 14.66
C GLY A 28 5.38 -7.65 13.66
N PHE A 29 5.52 -7.16 12.42
CA PHE A 29 4.59 -7.48 11.33
C PHE A 29 4.61 -8.97 10.96
N LEU A 30 5.78 -9.62 11.01
CA LEU A 30 5.91 -11.07 10.79
C LEU A 30 5.03 -11.89 11.75
N ALA A 31 4.88 -11.43 13.00
CA ALA A 31 4.02 -12.08 13.99
C ALA A 31 2.53 -11.80 13.77
N GLU A 32 2.19 -10.66 13.16
CA GLU A 32 0.80 -10.25 12.86
C GLU A 32 0.27 -10.92 11.59
N ASP A 33 1.04 -10.90 10.49
CA ASP A 33 0.67 -11.51 9.21
C ASP A 33 1.90 -12.13 8.52
N HIS A 34 2.19 -13.37 8.91
CA HIS A 34 3.29 -14.16 8.37
C HIS A 34 3.19 -14.38 6.85
N HIS A 35 1.97 -14.52 6.32
CA HIS A 35 1.76 -14.76 4.90
C HIS A 35 2.08 -13.53 4.07
N LEU A 36 1.61 -12.37 4.51
CA LEU A 36 1.87 -11.11 3.83
C LEU A 36 3.35 -10.70 3.95
N PHE A 37 3.99 -10.95 5.10
CA PHE A 37 5.44 -10.80 5.25
C PHE A 37 6.20 -11.66 4.23
N ASN A 38 5.90 -12.96 4.14
CA ASN A 38 6.58 -13.87 3.21
C ASN A 38 6.37 -13.44 1.75
N THR A 39 5.17 -12.93 1.44
CA THR A 39 4.87 -12.40 0.10
C THR A 39 5.72 -11.17 -0.21
N ALA A 40 5.85 -10.23 0.73
CA ALA A 40 6.71 -9.06 0.59
C ALA A 40 8.18 -9.45 0.41
N ALA A 41 8.69 -10.36 1.25
CA ALA A 41 10.06 -10.84 1.18
C ALA A 41 10.37 -11.53 -0.17
N LEU A 42 9.45 -12.38 -0.64
CA LEU A 42 9.56 -13.02 -1.95
C LEU A 42 9.56 -12.00 -3.08
N LEU A 43 8.70 -10.99 -3.02
CA LEU A 43 8.62 -9.94 -4.03
C LEU A 43 9.91 -9.13 -4.12
N VAL A 44 10.41 -8.63 -2.99
CA VAL A 44 11.67 -7.84 -2.95
C VAL A 44 12.83 -8.67 -3.49
N THR A 45 12.90 -9.95 -3.11
CA THR A 45 13.93 -10.87 -3.61
C THR A 45 13.85 -11.04 -5.14
N LYS A 46 12.65 -11.23 -5.69
CA LYS A 46 12.46 -11.34 -7.15
C LYS A 46 12.85 -10.05 -7.88
N LEU A 47 12.48 -8.89 -7.34
CA LEU A 47 12.82 -7.60 -7.93
C LEU A 47 14.33 -7.36 -7.91
N PHE A 48 15.00 -7.73 -6.81
CA PHE A 48 16.45 -7.65 -6.69
C PHE A 48 17.15 -8.54 -7.74
N LEU A 49 16.72 -9.80 -7.85
CA LEU A 49 17.25 -10.73 -8.86
C LEU A 49 16.95 -10.29 -10.31
N ALA A 50 15.88 -9.53 -10.53
CA ALA A 50 15.55 -8.93 -11.82
C ALA A 50 16.42 -7.70 -12.17
N GLY A 51 17.37 -7.31 -11.30
CA GLY A 51 18.31 -6.21 -11.54
C GLY A 51 17.94 -4.89 -10.88
N GLU A 52 16.88 -4.83 -10.06
CA GLU A 52 16.61 -3.65 -9.23
C GLU A 52 17.55 -3.64 -8.03
N GLY A 53 18.70 -2.98 -8.18
CA GLY A 53 19.73 -2.90 -7.12
C GLY A 53 19.53 -1.74 -6.14
N SER A 54 18.59 -0.83 -6.38
CA SER A 54 18.40 0.36 -5.55
C SER A 54 17.43 0.08 -4.40
N ARG A 55 17.83 0.41 -3.17
CA ARG A 55 16.96 0.24 -1.98
C ARG A 55 15.64 0.99 -2.13
N SER A 56 15.68 2.23 -2.61
CA SER A 56 14.50 3.06 -2.82
C SER A 56 13.59 2.54 -3.94
N GLY A 57 14.16 2.01 -5.03
CA GLY A 57 13.39 1.39 -6.12
C GLY A 57 12.68 0.12 -5.68
N LEU A 58 13.36 -0.73 -4.90
CA LEU A 58 12.75 -1.91 -4.29
C LEU A 58 11.59 -1.54 -3.36
N ALA A 59 11.78 -0.55 -2.47
CA ALA A 59 10.74 -0.08 -1.56
C ALA A 59 9.53 0.54 -2.30
N ALA A 60 9.77 1.35 -3.33
CA ALA A 60 8.71 1.96 -4.12
C ALA A 60 7.87 0.91 -4.87
N LYS A 61 8.52 -0.11 -5.45
CA LYS A 61 7.82 -1.22 -6.13
C LYS A 61 7.05 -2.09 -5.15
N LEU A 62 7.62 -2.33 -3.96
CA LEU A 62 6.94 -3.05 -2.89
C LEU A 62 5.67 -2.32 -2.44
N GLU A 63 5.76 -1.01 -2.19
CA GLU A 63 4.61 -0.17 -1.83
C GLU A 63 3.58 -0.11 -2.96
N TYR A 64 4.01 -0.01 -4.22
CA TYR A 64 3.11 0.00 -5.36
C TYR A 64 2.27 -1.30 -5.47
N GLN A 65 2.87 -2.45 -5.18
CA GLN A 65 2.20 -3.75 -5.35
C GLN A 65 1.43 -4.23 -4.12
N LEU A 66 1.95 -4.01 -2.92
CA LEU A 66 1.38 -4.53 -1.67
C LEU A 66 0.82 -3.42 -0.75
N GLY A 67 1.08 -2.15 -1.07
CA GLY A 67 0.82 -1.02 -0.19
C GLY A 67 1.83 -0.94 0.95
N LYS A 68 1.65 0.06 1.82
CA LYS A 68 2.41 0.18 3.08
C LYS A 68 1.89 -0.82 4.10
N ALA A 69 2.82 -1.55 4.74
CA ALA A 69 2.51 -2.43 5.86
C ALA A 69 2.05 -1.66 7.10
N ALA A 70 2.35 -0.35 7.16
CA ALA A 70 2.01 0.48 8.30
C ALA A 70 0.54 0.32 8.72
N LYS A 71 0.34 0.21 10.04
CA LYS A 71 -0.93 0.22 10.82
C LYS A 71 -1.98 1.26 10.40
N ASN A 72 -1.64 2.16 9.48
CA ASN A 72 -2.54 3.07 8.81
C ASN A 72 -3.08 2.49 7.49
N ARG A 73 -3.36 1.18 7.43
CA ARG A 73 -4.62 0.74 6.80
C ARG A 73 -5.79 1.35 7.57
N ARG A 74 -5.87 2.68 7.60
CA ARG A 74 -7.17 3.35 7.64
C ARG A 74 -7.84 2.76 6.42
N THR A 75 -8.74 1.81 6.66
CA THR A 75 -9.85 1.60 5.76
C THR A 75 -10.29 3.00 5.41
N CYS A 76 -10.02 3.42 4.18
CA CYS A 76 -10.54 4.65 3.66
C CYS A 76 -12.04 4.35 3.52
N ALA A 77 -12.72 4.32 4.66
CA ALA A 77 -14.14 4.40 4.73
C ALA A 77 -14.40 5.81 4.27
N PHE A 78 -14.43 5.98 2.95
CA PHE A 78 -15.24 7.01 2.34
C PHE A 78 -16.62 6.72 2.89
N SER A 79 -16.92 7.32 4.03
CA SER A 79 -18.27 7.49 4.54
C SER A 79 -18.91 8.46 3.57
N LEU A 80 -19.24 7.96 2.39
CA LEU A 80 -20.10 8.67 1.49
C LEU A 80 -21.42 8.79 2.26
N PRO A 81 -21.88 10.02 2.50
CA PRO A 81 -23.14 10.20 3.19
C PRO A 81 -24.21 9.49 2.36
N ARG A 82 -25.18 8.88 3.04
CA ARG A 82 -26.15 7.96 2.42
C ARG A 82 -26.85 8.55 1.18
N TYR A 83 -27.00 9.87 1.16
CA TYR A 83 -27.55 10.62 0.03
C TYR A 83 -26.71 10.58 -1.26
N ALA A 84 -25.41 10.36 -1.18
CA ALA A 84 -24.54 10.22 -2.35
C ALA A 84 -24.77 8.88 -3.08
N ILE A 85 -25.42 7.92 -2.43
CA ILE A 85 -25.76 6.60 -2.99
C ILE A 85 -27.26 6.52 -3.32
N GLN A 86 -28.12 7.01 -2.41
CA GLN A 86 -29.59 6.88 -2.50
C GLN A 86 -30.29 8.12 -3.08
N GLY A 87 -29.54 9.17 -3.41
CA GLY A 87 -30.08 10.48 -3.81
C GLY A 87 -30.31 11.40 -2.61
N LEU A 88 -30.41 12.71 -2.90
CA LEU A 88 -30.59 13.73 -1.88
C LEU A 88 -32.00 13.63 -1.24
N PRO A 89 -32.13 13.50 0.08
CA PRO A 89 -33.41 13.52 0.79
C PRO A 89 -34.23 14.76 0.43
N ILE A 90 -35.56 14.61 0.36
CA ILE A 90 -36.49 15.67 -0.04
C ILE A 90 -36.33 16.92 0.84
N GLU A 91 -36.05 16.72 2.14
CA GLU A 91 -35.84 17.79 3.11
C GLU A 91 -34.60 18.65 2.79
N LEU A 92 -33.57 18.02 2.22
CA LEU A 92 -32.33 18.69 1.78
C LEU A 92 -32.47 19.32 0.38
N GLN A 93 -33.38 18.79 -0.45
CA GLN A 93 -33.73 19.40 -1.74
C GLN A 93 -34.47 20.73 -1.54
N SER A 94 -35.39 20.80 -0.57
CA SER A 94 -36.15 22.02 -0.27
C SER A 94 -35.27 23.17 0.23
N ARG A 95 -34.21 22.86 1.01
CA ARG A 95 -33.24 23.86 1.48
C ARG A 95 -32.41 24.47 0.34
N ASN A 96 -32.00 23.67 -0.65
CA ASN A 96 -31.22 24.15 -1.79
C ASN A 96 -32.07 25.07 -2.69
N LEU A 97 -33.35 24.74 -2.90
CA LEU A 97 -34.28 25.59 -3.65
C LEU A 97 -34.55 26.94 -2.96
N ALA A 98 -34.61 26.96 -1.63
CA ALA A 98 -34.76 28.20 -0.86
C ALA A 98 -33.50 29.09 -0.90
N GLN A 99 -32.31 28.50 -1.01
CA GLN A 99 -31.04 29.24 -1.09
C GLN A 99 -30.68 29.69 -2.52
N GLN A 100 -31.19 29.04 -3.56
CA GLN A 100 -31.01 29.49 -4.96
C GLN A 100 -31.93 30.66 -5.35
N LYS A 101 -32.97 30.97 -4.57
CA LYS A 101 -33.92 32.06 -4.85
C LYS A 101 -33.56 33.37 -4.14
N ARG A 102 -32.30 33.79 -4.19
CA ARG A 102 -31.90 35.21 -4.02
C ARG A 102 -30.71 35.51 -4.93
N PRO A 103 -30.95 36.30 -5.98
CA PRO A 103 -30.20 37.55 -6.12
C PRO A 103 -31.12 38.73 -6.47
N GLY A 104 -30.79 39.89 -5.90
CA GLY A 104 -31.24 41.22 -6.34
C GLY A 104 -32.64 41.62 -5.94
#